data_AF-A0A932YXI4-F1
#
_entry.id   AF-A0A932YXI4-F1
#
_cell.length_a   1.000
_cell.length_b   1.000
_cell.length_c   1.000
_cell.angle_alpha   90.00
_cell.angle_beta   90.00
_cell.angle_gamma   90.00
#
_symmetry.space_group_name_H-M   'P 1'
#
loop_
_entity.id
_entity.type
_entity.pdbx_description
1 polymer ?
#
loop_
_entity_poly.entity_id
_entity_poly.type
_entity_poly.pdbx_seq_one_letter_code
_entity_poly.pdbx_strand_id
1 'polypeptide(L)'
;MYRLWLIFAQAATVAVAVLFVVSTFRPEWLPSRGAAPVALVQQAPTAGPLRSAASLGSYHDAVRRATASVVNISTSKEIRSPRHPLLNDPIFRRFFGDQLADDAQRATSLGSGVIVSASGYVLTNHHVV
;
A
#
# COMPACT_ATOMS: atom_id res chain seq x y z
N MET A 1 -32.68 40.00 -3.49
CA MET A 1 -31.98 38.71 -3.61
C MET A 1 -30.84 38.56 -2.58
N TYR A 2 -29.88 39.49 -2.48
CA TYR A 2 -28.74 39.38 -1.55
C TYR A 2 -29.06 39.38 -0.04
N ARG A 3 -30.09 40.10 0.40
CA ARG A 3 -30.47 40.17 1.83
C ARG A 3 -30.99 38.83 2.37
N LEU A 4 -31.75 38.08 1.57
CA LEU A 4 -32.23 36.74 1.93
C LEU A 4 -31.06 35.75 2.01
N TRP A 5 -30.07 35.89 1.12
CA TRP A 5 -28.86 35.07 1.15
C TRP A 5 -27.99 35.32 2.38
N LEU A 6 -27.85 36.59 2.81
CA LEU A 6 -27.14 36.93 4.05
C LEU A 6 -27.85 36.37 5.29
N ILE A 7 -29.18 36.47 5.37
CA ILE A 7 -29.95 35.90 6.49
C ILE A 7 -29.81 34.38 6.52
N PHE A 8 -29.85 33.71 5.36
CA PHE A 8 -29.64 32.28 5.25
C PHE A 8 -28.24 31.85 5.69
N ALA A 9 -27.20 32.54 5.22
CA ALA A 9 -25.81 32.26 5.59
C ALA A 9 -25.57 32.46 7.09
N GLN A 10 -26.16 33.51 7.68
CA GLN A 10 -26.08 33.77 9.11
C GLN A 10 -26.82 32.69 9.92
N ALA A 11 -28.03 32.29 9.50
CA ALA A 11 -28.78 31.23 10.16
C ALA A 11 -28.06 29.87 10.09
N ALA A 12 -27.47 29.52 8.94
CA ALA A 12 -26.68 28.31 8.77
C ALA A 12 -25.44 28.30 9.69
N THR A 13 -24.76 29.45 9.79
CA THR A 13 -23.56 29.57 10.64
C THR A 13 -23.90 29.43 12.12
N VAL A 14 -25.00 30.04 12.58
CA VAL A 14 -25.49 29.89 13.95
C VAL A 14 -25.92 28.45 14.24
N ALA A 15 -26.62 27.79 13.30
CA ALA A 15 -27.03 26.40 13.47
C ALA A 15 -25.83 25.44 13.62
N VAL A 16 -24.78 25.61 12.82
CA VAL A 16 -23.54 24.82 12.91
C VAL A 16 -22.82 25.08 14.24
N ALA A 17 -22.73 26.35 14.66
CA ALA A 17 -22.10 26.70 15.94
C ALA A 17 -22.85 26.06 17.13
N VAL A 18 -24.18 26.09 17.13
CA VAL A 18 -25.00 25.43 18.16
C VAL A 18 -24.79 23.92 18.14
N LEU A 19 -24.80 23.28 16.96
CA LEU A 19 -24.52 21.84 16.84
C LEU A 19 -23.15 21.47 17.39
N PHE A 20 -22.11 22.27 17.11
CA PHE A 20 -20.75 22.04 17.60
C PHE A 20 -20.64 22.16 19.13
N VAL A 21 -21.32 23.14 19.72
CA VAL A 21 -21.35 23.32 21.18
C VAL A 21 -22.08 22.16 21.85
N VAL A 22 -23.24 21.75 21.32
CA VAL A 22 -24.00 20.61 21.84
C VAL A 22 -23.21 19.31 21.71
N SER A 23 -22.53 19.07 20.58
CA SER A 23 -21.72 17.86 20.39
C SER A 23 -20.50 17.78 21.31
N THR A 24 -19.95 18.93 21.73
CA THR A 24 -18.75 18.97 22.58
C THR A 24 -19.08 18.83 24.06
N PHE A 25 -20.15 19.49 24.54
CA PHE A 25 -20.47 19.55 25.97
C PHE A 25 -21.56 18.57 26.43
N ARG A 26 -22.44 18.12 25.53
CA ARG A 26 -23.57 17.23 25.82
C ARG A 26 -23.73 16.17 24.72
N PRO A 27 -22.71 15.33 24.47
CA PRO A 27 -22.75 14.31 23.43
C PRO A 27 -23.89 13.29 23.63
N GLU A 28 -24.44 13.16 24.83
CA GLU A 28 -25.55 12.28 25.18
C GLU A 28 -26.92 12.71 24.61
N TRP A 29 -27.09 13.96 24.16
CA TRP A 29 -28.33 14.44 23.53
C TRP A 29 -28.38 14.15 22.02
N LEU A 30 -27.28 13.73 21.43
CA LEU A 30 -27.23 13.28 20.04
C LEU A 30 -27.61 11.79 20.00
N PRO A 31 -28.56 11.38 19.14
CA PRO A 31 -28.90 9.97 18.99
C PRO A 31 -27.63 9.20 18.65
N SER A 32 -27.23 8.29 19.53
CA SER A 32 -26.03 7.48 19.37
C SER A 32 -26.11 6.76 18.03
N ARG A 33 -25.34 7.22 17.04
CA ARG A 33 -25.20 6.53 15.75
C ARG A 33 -24.51 5.20 16.01
N GLY A 34 -25.32 4.16 16.17
CA GLY A 34 -24.94 2.76 16.14
C GLY A 34 -23.92 2.39 17.20
N ALA A 35 -24.38 1.74 18.27
CA ALA A 35 -23.54 0.73 18.89
C ALA A 35 -23.08 -0.20 17.75
N ALA A 36 -21.79 -0.16 17.40
CA ALA A 36 -21.21 -1.17 16.54
C ALA A 36 -21.66 -2.53 17.10
N PRO A 37 -22.14 -3.47 16.26
CA PRO A 37 -22.49 -4.79 16.77
C PRO A 37 -21.25 -5.29 17.50
N VAL A 38 -21.41 -5.57 18.79
CA VAL A 38 -20.39 -6.27 19.56
C VAL A 38 -20.24 -7.60 18.85
N ALA A 39 -19.28 -7.68 17.94
CA ALA A 39 -18.92 -8.93 17.30
C ALA A 39 -18.41 -9.80 18.44
N LEU A 40 -19.23 -10.76 18.87
CA LEU A 40 -18.73 -11.83 19.71
C LEU A 40 -17.59 -12.48 18.94
N VAL A 41 -16.37 -12.20 19.35
CA VAL A 41 -15.19 -12.93 18.89
C VAL A 41 -15.34 -14.33 19.46
N GLN A 42 -15.90 -15.23 18.68
CA GLN A 42 -15.91 -16.65 19.00
C GLN A 42 -14.48 -17.14 18.84
N GLN A 43 -13.73 -17.13 19.95
CA GLN A 43 -12.42 -17.77 20.00
C GLN A 43 -12.61 -19.25 19.72
N ALA A 44 -11.94 -19.73 18.66
CA ALA A 44 -11.84 -21.15 18.41
C ALA A 44 -11.30 -21.85 19.67
N PRO A 45 -11.84 -23.01 20.06
CA PRO A 45 -11.33 -23.74 21.20
C PRO A 45 -9.84 -24.00 20.96
N THR A 46 -9.00 -23.55 21.90
CA THR A 46 -7.58 -23.80 21.92
C THR A 46 -7.39 -25.31 21.72
N ALA A 47 -6.87 -25.69 20.55
CA ALA A 47 -6.49 -27.08 20.32
C ALA A 47 -5.63 -27.52 21.51
N GLY A 48 -5.94 -28.71 22.05
CA GLY A 48 -5.33 -29.26 23.25
C GLY A 48 -3.80 -29.17 23.26
N PRO A 49 -3.15 -29.41 24.41
CA PRO A 49 -1.79 -28.97 24.70
C PRO A 49 -0.92 -29.11 23.45
N LEU A 50 -0.51 -27.95 22.92
CA LEU A 50 0.44 -27.86 21.82
C LEU A 50 1.51 -28.92 22.11
N ARG A 51 1.62 -29.92 21.24
CA ARG A 51 2.81 -30.76 21.18
C ARG A 51 3.95 -29.88 20.71
N SER A 52 4.34 -28.96 21.58
CA SER A 52 5.47 -28.08 21.43
C SER A 52 6.28 -28.19 22.72
N ALA A 53 6.63 -29.44 23.05
CA ALA A 53 8.05 -29.68 23.15
C ALA A 53 8.62 -29.58 21.72
N ALA A 54 8.65 -28.36 21.16
CA ALA A 54 9.76 -27.99 20.31
C ALA A 54 10.96 -28.08 21.25
N SER A 55 11.50 -29.30 21.34
CA SER A 55 12.81 -29.58 21.89
C SER A 55 13.75 -28.45 21.51
N LEU A 56 14.67 -28.07 22.39
CA LEU A 56 15.80 -27.20 22.09
C LEU A 56 16.54 -27.66 20.81
N GLY A 57 16.03 -27.31 19.62
CA GLY A 57 16.22 -28.12 18.43
C GLY A 57 16.10 -27.29 17.15
N SER A 58 16.89 -27.70 16.16
CA SER A 58 17.13 -27.01 14.90
C SER A 58 15.88 -26.82 14.04
N TYR A 59 15.77 -25.68 13.35
CA TYR A 59 14.73 -25.38 12.35
C TYR A 59 14.91 -26.13 11.02
N HIS A 60 15.88 -27.03 10.94
CA HIS A 60 16.24 -27.75 9.73
C HIS A 60 15.05 -28.41 9.03
N ASP A 61 14.12 -29.04 9.75
CA ASP A 61 13.00 -29.73 9.11
C ASP A 61 11.98 -28.78 8.48
N ALA A 62 11.76 -27.60 9.09
CA ALA A 62 10.93 -26.57 8.51
C ALA A 62 11.60 -25.98 7.26
N VAL A 63 12.89 -25.67 7.33
CA VAL A 63 13.68 -25.15 6.20
C VAL A 63 13.72 -26.17 5.06
N ARG A 64 14.01 -27.44 5.35
CA ARG A 64 14.08 -28.54 4.36
C ARG A 64 12.78 -28.69 3.57
N ARG A 65 11.62 -28.45 4.20
CA ARG A 65 10.33 -28.48 3.51
C ARG A 65 10.09 -27.21 2.69
N ALA A 66 10.46 -26.04 3.21
CA ALA A 66 10.20 -24.76 2.56
C ALA A 66 11.13 -24.47 1.38
N THR A 67 12.39 -24.88 1.43
CA THR A 67 13.41 -24.54 0.41
C THR A 67 13.05 -25.00 -0.99
N ALA A 68 12.33 -26.11 -1.14
CA ALA A 68 11.86 -26.60 -2.44
C ALA A 68 10.91 -25.63 -3.16
N SER A 69 10.31 -24.68 -2.43
CA SER A 69 9.39 -23.68 -2.98
C SER A 69 10.03 -22.31 -3.22
N VAL A 70 11.28 -22.11 -2.79
CA VAL A 70 11.97 -20.81 -2.89
C VAL A 70 12.81 -20.76 -4.17
N VAL A 71 12.69 -19.66 -4.91
CA VAL A 71 13.39 -19.45 -6.19
C VAL A 71 14.23 -18.17 -6.16
N ASN A 72 15.29 -18.17 -6.98
CA ASN A 72 16.06 -16.97 -7.29
C ASN A 72 15.47 -16.29 -8.54
N ILE A 73 15.28 -14.99 -8.49
CA ILE A 73 14.68 -14.19 -9.56
C ILE A 73 15.72 -13.19 -10.07
N SER A 74 15.96 -13.23 -11.38
CA SER A 74 16.80 -12.27 -12.09
C SER A 74 15.99 -11.65 -13.21
N THR A 75 15.75 -10.34 -13.15
CA THR A 75 15.00 -9.61 -14.17
C THR A 75 15.89 -8.59 -14.87
N SER A 76 15.63 -8.36 -16.15
CA SER A 76 16.21 -7.27 -16.93
C SER A 76 15.08 -6.59 -17.69
N LYS A 77 14.92 -5.29 -17.48
CA LYS A 77 13.87 -4.46 -18.04
C LYS A 77 14.49 -3.33 -18.83
N GLU A 78 14.11 -3.22 -20.10
CA GLU A 78 14.48 -2.08 -20.94
C GLU A 78 13.58 -0.90 -20.57
N ILE A 79 14.12 0.10 -19.90
CA ILE A 79 13.40 1.33 -19.58
C ILE A 79 13.66 2.32 -20.71
N ARG A 80 12.63 2.57 -21.53
CA ARG A 80 12.65 3.71 -22.46
C ARG A 80 12.36 4.97 -21.65
N SER A 81 13.41 5.68 -21.28
CA SER A 81 13.28 6.99 -20.65
C SER A 81 12.60 7.96 -21.62
N PRO A 82 11.54 8.68 -21.19
CA PRO A 82 10.89 9.68 -22.02
C PRO A 82 11.91 10.73 -22.46
N ARG A 83 12.07 10.92 -23.77
CA ARG A 83 12.97 11.95 -24.30
C ARG A 83 12.49 13.32 -23.82
N HIS A 84 13.35 14.02 -23.07
CA HIS A 84 13.05 15.37 -22.62
C HIS A 84 12.91 16.30 -23.83
N PRO A 85 11.88 17.18 -23.91
CA PRO A 85 11.63 18.04 -25.06
C PRO A 85 12.84 18.91 -25.48
N LEU A 86 13.66 19.33 -24.51
CA LEU A 86 14.90 20.09 -24.74
C LEU A 86 15.94 19.34 -25.60
N LEU A 87 15.91 18.01 -25.64
CA LEU A 87 16.80 17.18 -26.46
C LEU A 87 16.46 17.22 -27.96
N ASN A 88 15.31 17.78 -28.30
CA ASN A 88 14.88 17.99 -29.68
C ASN A 88 15.23 19.40 -30.20
N ASP A 89 15.77 20.29 -29.35
CA ASP A 89 16.15 21.64 -29.75
C ASP A 89 17.49 21.63 -30.51
N PRO A 90 17.59 22.24 -31.71
CA PRO A 90 18.81 22.28 -32.51
C PRO A 90 19.98 23.01 -31.85
N ILE A 91 19.73 23.98 -30.96
CA ILE A 91 20.77 24.70 -30.21
C ILE A 91 21.31 23.79 -29.11
N PHE A 92 20.42 23.21 -28.29
CA PHE A 92 20.79 22.33 -27.19
C PHE A 92 21.55 21.08 -27.67
N ARG A 93 21.13 20.48 -28.79
CA ARG A 93 21.83 19.36 -29.44
C ARG A 93 23.23 19.72 -29.90
N ARG A 94 23.49 20.95 -30.33
CA ARG A 94 24.81 21.37 -30.82
C ARG A 94 25.84 21.53 -29.70
N PHE A 95 25.38 21.85 -28.49
CA PHE A 95 26.24 22.00 -27.31
C PHE A 95 26.32 20.73 -26.45
N PHE A 96 25.28 19.87 -26.42
CA PHE A 96 25.18 18.72 -25.50
C PHE A 96 24.77 17.39 -26.16
N GLY A 97 24.50 17.35 -27.47
CA GLY A 97 23.84 16.21 -28.13
C GLY A 97 24.67 14.94 -28.25
N ASP A 98 25.99 15.04 -28.37
CA ASP A 98 26.87 13.86 -28.56
C ASP A 98 27.12 13.07 -27.26
N GLN A 99 26.82 13.64 -26.09
CA GLN A 99 26.97 12.97 -24.78
C GLN A 99 25.69 12.27 -24.32
N LEU A 100 24.52 12.62 -24.89
CA LEU A 100 23.23 12.04 -24.51
C LEU A 100 22.80 10.98 -25.53
N ALA A 101 23.69 10.03 -25.80
CA ALA A 101 23.34 8.84 -26.56
C ALA A 101 22.12 8.17 -25.92
N ASP A 102 21.22 7.71 -26.79
CA ASP A 102 19.89 7.16 -26.51
C ASP A 102 20.00 5.77 -25.88
N ASP A 103 20.72 5.67 -24.77
CA ASP A 103 20.92 4.44 -24.04
C ASP A 103 19.60 4.08 -23.38
N ALA A 104 18.89 3.14 -24.01
CA ALA A 104 17.82 2.40 -23.35
C ALA A 104 18.41 1.81 -22.06
N GLN A 105 18.11 2.46 -20.94
CA GLN A 105 18.67 2.09 -19.65
C GLN A 105 18.11 0.70 -19.29
N ARG A 106 18.97 -0.32 -19.33
CA ARG A 106 18.61 -1.65 -18.84
C ARG A 106 18.63 -1.62 -17.31
N ALA A 107 17.45 -1.63 -16.70
CA ALA A 107 17.32 -1.85 -15.27
C ALA A 107 17.36 -3.35 -15.00
N THR A 108 18.31 -3.80 -14.21
CA THR A 108 18.40 -5.19 -13.74
C THR A 108 17.96 -5.27 -12.29
N SER A 109 17.17 -6.28 -11.94
CA SER A 109 16.81 -6.56 -10.54
C SER A 109 17.13 -8.00 -10.18
N LEU A 110 17.47 -8.20 -8.92
CA LEU A 110 17.79 -9.50 -8.32
C LEU A 110 16.98 -9.63 -7.04
N GLY A 111 16.39 -10.79 -6.81
CA GLY A 111 15.60 -11.05 -5.62
C GLY A 111 15.25 -12.52 -5.45
N SER A 112 14.50 -12.81 -4.39
CA SER A 112 13.92 -14.13 -4.16
C SER A 112 12.40 -14.11 -4.37
N GLY A 113 11.84 -15.29 -4.61
CA GLY A 113 10.39 -15.48 -4.62
C GLY A 113 10.00 -16.85 -4.08
N VAL A 114 8.71 -17.04 -3.88
CA VAL A 114 8.13 -18.30 -3.39
C VAL A 114 7.05 -18.78 -4.36
N ILE A 115 7.07 -20.07 -4.71
CA ILE A 115 6.05 -20.70 -5.53
C ILE A 115 4.82 -20.96 -4.65
N VAL A 116 3.68 -20.34 -5.00
CA VAL A 116 2.43 -20.40 -4.21
C VAL A 116 1.36 -21.29 -4.85
N SER A 117 1.56 -21.74 -6.08
CA SER A 117 0.63 -22.61 -6.81
C SER A 117 1.36 -23.68 -7.60
N ALA A 118 0.74 -24.87 -7.72
CA ALA A 118 1.21 -25.96 -8.56
C ALA A 118 1.28 -25.59 -10.06
N SER A 119 0.55 -24.55 -10.48
CA SER A 119 0.66 -23.97 -11.83
C SER A 119 1.89 -23.09 -12.06
N GLY A 120 2.73 -22.88 -11.03
CA GLY A 120 4.00 -22.15 -11.16
C GLY A 120 3.93 -20.66 -10.87
N TYR A 121 2.89 -20.17 -10.17
CA TYR A 121 2.83 -18.77 -9.75
C TYR A 121 3.87 -18.48 -8.66
N VAL A 122 4.68 -17.44 -8.86
CA VAL A 122 5.72 -16.99 -7.95
C VAL A 122 5.31 -15.65 -7.32
N LEU A 123 5.38 -15.58 -6.00
CA LEU A 123 5.19 -14.36 -5.24
C LEU A 123 6.55 -13.72 -4.90
N THR A 124 6.71 -12.44 -5.20
CA THR A 124 7.89 -11.63 -4.85
C THR A 124 7.48 -10.19 -4.59
N ASN A 125 8.43 -9.36 -4.17
CA ASN A 125 8.21 -7.94 -3.97
C ASN A 125 8.07 -7.20 -5.30
N HIS A 126 7.28 -6.12 -5.29
CA HIS A 126 7.01 -5.33 -6.48
C HIS A 126 8.26 -4.75 -7.15
N HIS A 127 9.30 -4.38 -6.39
CA HIS A 127 10.52 -3.78 -6.97
C HIS A 127 11.45 -4.80 -7.66
N VAL A 128 11.17 -6.09 -7.55
CA VAL A 128 11.96 -7.16 -8.20
C VAL A 128 11.54 -7.32 -9.67
N VAL A 129 10.34 -6.89 -10.04
CA VAL A 129 9.69 -7.14 -11.34
C VAL A 129 9.40 -5.86 -12.13
#